data_AF-A0A837D6M0-F1
#
_entry.id   AF-A0A837D6M0-F1
#
_cell.length_a   1.000
_cell.length_b   1.000
_cell.length_c   1.000
_cell.angle_alpha   90.00
_cell.angle_beta   90.00
_cell.angle_gamma   90.00
#
_symmetry.space_group_name_H-M   'P 1'
#
loop_
_entity.id
_entity.type
_entity.pdbx_description
1 polymer ?
#
loop_
_entity_poly.entity_id
_entity_poly.type
_entity_poly.pdbx_seq_one_letter_code
_entity_poly.pdbx_strand_id
1 'polypeptide(L)'
;MSVVLAPGGRLESLTLTPNSLLLGHERLAATITETIRVAHAEAASQTQQALQPLVGGTQAMEFLREQIDTALEEDPAVASADDRHDAEAGRRGRRSHDDEDDFGGPILGRD
;
A
#
# COMPACT_ATOMS: atom_id res chain seq x y z
N MET A 1 18.97 -3.35 -4.39
CA MET A 1 17.57 -3.56 -3.99
C MET A 1 17.04 -4.78 -4.73
N SER A 2 16.18 -5.58 -4.11
CA SER A 2 15.55 -6.75 -4.74
C SER A 2 14.09 -6.88 -4.36
N VAL A 3 13.29 -7.46 -5.26
CA VAL A 3 11.87 -7.74 -5.10
C VAL A 3 11.65 -9.22 -5.35
N VAL A 4 10.81 -9.87 -4.56
CA VAL A 4 10.33 -11.23 -4.79
C VAL A 4 8.82 -11.19 -4.93
N LEU A 5 8.30 -11.75 -6.01
CA LEU A 5 6.87 -11.87 -6.29
C LEU A 5 6.46 -13.33 -6.33
N ALA A 6 5.22 -13.61 -5.92
CA ALA A 6 4.56 -14.87 -6.20
C ALA A 6 4.24 -14.98 -7.71
N PRO A 7 3.98 -16.19 -8.23
CA PRO A 7 3.61 -16.40 -9.64
C PRO A 7 2.40 -15.59 -10.13
N GLY A 8 1.50 -15.18 -9.21
CA GLY A 8 0.36 -14.30 -9.51
C GLY A 8 0.66 -12.80 -9.38
N GLY A 9 1.92 -12.40 -9.27
CA GLY A 9 2.33 -11.00 -9.15
C GLY A 9 2.25 -10.40 -7.74
N ARG A 10 1.76 -11.13 -6.74
CA ARG A 10 1.72 -10.62 -5.36
C ARG A 10 3.14 -10.42 -4.81
N LEU A 11 3.43 -9.25 -4.26
CA LEU A 11 4.70 -8.96 -3.57
C LEU A 11 4.85 -9.82 -2.31
N GLU A 12 5.96 -10.58 -2.21
CA GLU A 12 6.29 -11.41 -1.05
C GLU A 12 7.43 -10.82 -0.23
N SER A 13 8.41 -10.21 -0.89
CA SER A 13 9.54 -9.57 -0.20
C SER A 13 10.07 -8.36 -0.97
N LEU A 14 10.44 -7.33 -0.21
CA LEU A 14 11.12 -6.14 -0.69
C LEU A 14 12.36 -5.92 0.17
N THR A 15 13.54 -5.98 -0.44
CA THR A 15 14.80 -5.73 0.27
C THR A 15 15.47 -4.47 -0.25
N LEU A 16 15.54 -3.46 0.62
CA LEU A 16 16.26 -2.22 0.36
C LEU A 16 17.73 -2.40 0.75
N THR A 17 18.63 -1.93 -0.13
CA THR A 17 20.06 -1.87 0.19
C THR A 17 20.37 -0.59 0.97
N PRO A 18 21.46 -0.53 1.77
CA PRO A 18 21.83 0.69 2.49
C PRO A 18 21.95 1.91 1.56
N ASN A 19 22.50 1.71 0.35
CA ASN A 19 22.60 2.77 -0.66
C ASN A 19 21.23 3.28 -1.16
N SER A 20 20.19 2.44 -1.15
CA SER A 20 18.83 2.90 -1.51
C SER A 20 18.19 3.76 -0.43
N LEU A 21 18.60 3.63 0.83
CA LEU A 21 18.15 4.51 1.92
C LEU A 21 18.79 5.90 1.85
N LEU A 22 19.90 6.04 1.11
CA LEU A 22 20.53 7.32 0.82
C LEU A 22 19.78 8.08 -0.30
N LEU A 23 18.89 7.40 -1.02
CA LEU A 23 18.00 8.07 -1.97
C LEU A 23 16.94 8.84 -1.17
N GLY A 24 16.69 10.10 -1.51
CA GLY A 24 15.55 10.83 -0.96
C GLY A 24 14.22 10.15 -1.30
N HIS A 25 13.19 10.39 -0.49
CA HIS A 25 11.89 9.70 -0.54
C HIS A 25 11.31 9.58 -1.95
N GLU A 26 11.26 10.67 -2.71
CA GLU A 26 10.76 10.70 -4.10
C GLU A 26 11.50 9.73 -5.02
N ARG A 27 12.83 9.76 -4.97
CA ARG A 27 13.67 8.94 -5.83
C ARG A 27 13.63 7.48 -5.41
N LEU A 28 13.53 7.21 -4.12
CA LEU A 28 13.34 5.87 -3.60
C LEU A 28 11.99 5.29 -4.05
N ALA A 29 10.89 6.05 -3.93
CA ALA A 29 9.57 5.64 -4.38
C ALA A 29 9.57 5.29 -5.88
N ALA A 30 10.09 6.18 -6.73
CA ALA A 30 10.22 5.93 -8.16
C ALA A 30 11.06 4.66 -8.47
N THR A 31 12.16 4.47 -7.72
CA THR A 31 13.01 3.28 -7.88
C THR A 31 12.28 2.00 -7.46
N ILE A 32 11.49 2.05 -6.37
CA ILE A 32 10.72 0.91 -5.90
C ILE A 32 9.66 0.52 -6.93
N THR A 33 8.87 1.49 -7.41
CA THR A 33 7.82 1.25 -8.41
C THR A 33 8.41 0.63 -9.68
N GLU A 34 9.50 1.18 -10.19
CA GLU A 34 10.17 0.64 -11.39
C GLU A 34 10.67 -0.80 -11.15
N THR A 35 11.29 -1.05 -9.99
CA THR A 35 11.80 -2.38 -9.65
C THR A 35 10.66 -3.40 -9.55
N ILE A 36 9.52 -3.02 -8.97
CA ILE A 36 8.34 -3.87 -8.85
C ILE A 36 7.75 -4.15 -10.24
N ARG A 37 7.65 -3.14 -11.11
CA ARG A 37 7.13 -3.29 -12.48
C ARG A 37 7.94 -4.30 -13.29
N VAL A 38 9.27 -4.18 -13.25
CA VAL A 38 10.18 -5.14 -13.90
C VAL A 38 10.00 -6.54 -13.32
N ALA A 39 9.90 -6.67 -12.00
CA ALA A 39 9.71 -7.96 -11.35
C ALA A 39 8.37 -8.62 -11.74
N HIS A 40 7.30 -7.84 -11.95
CA HIS A 40 6.01 -8.35 -12.42
C HIS A 40 6.12 -9.00 -13.80
N ALA A 41 6.77 -8.31 -14.75
CA ALA A 41 6.98 -8.84 -16.09
C ALA A 41 7.82 -10.13 -16.05
N GLU A 42 8.85 -10.17 -15.20
CA GLU A 42 9.69 -11.35 -15.03
C GLU A 42 8.92 -12.53 -14.44
N ALA A 43 8.15 -12.30 -13.37
CA ALA A 43 7.34 -13.33 -12.72
C ALA A 43 6.28 -13.92 -13.67
N ALA A 44 5.65 -13.08 -14.49
CA ALA A 44 4.70 -13.52 -15.50
C ALA A 44 5.37 -14.40 -16.56
N SER A 45 6.54 -13.98 -17.07
CA SER A 45 7.33 -14.77 -18.02
C SER A 45 7.76 -16.12 -17.44
N GLN A 46 8.25 -16.15 -16.19
CA GLN A 46 8.64 -17.39 -15.51
C GLN A 46 7.44 -18.32 -15.34
N THR A 47 6.26 -17.78 -15.00
CA THR A 47 5.03 -18.56 -14.86
C THR A 47 4.60 -19.17 -16.19
N GLN A 48 4.65 -18.40 -17.29
CA GLN A 48 4.37 -18.91 -18.63
C GLN A 48 5.32 -20.04 -19.03
N GLN A 49 6.62 -19.91 -18.76
CA GLN A 49 7.61 -20.94 -19.04
C GLN A 49 7.36 -22.21 -18.21
N ALA A 50 7.00 -22.07 -16.93
CA ALA A 50 6.69 -23.19 -16.05
C ALA A 50 5.44 -23.96 -16.48
N LEU A 51 4.43 -23.26 -17.05
CA LEU A 51 3.18 -23.86 -17.52
C LEU A 51 3.26 -24.43 -18.94
N GLN A 52 4.20 -23.95 -19.77
CA GLN A 52 4.40 -24.40 -21.15
C GLN A 52 4.43 -25.94 -21.33
N PRO A 53 5.14 -26.75 -20.51
CA PRO A 53 5.14 -28.20 -20.66
C PRO A 53 3.82 -28.88 -20.26
N LEU A 54 3.01 -28.24 -19.42
CA LEU A 54 1.74 -28.80 -18.91
C LEU A 54 0.57 -28.49 -19.84
N VAL A 55 0.56 -27.28 -20.40
CA VAL A 55 -0.56 -26.74 -21.18
C VAL A 55 -0.29 -26.82 -22.70
N GLY A 56 0.97 -26.97 -23.10
CA GLY A 56 1.39 -27.03 -24.50
C GLY A 56 1.16 -25.72 -25.27
N GLY A 57 1.29 -25.74 -26.60
CA GLY A 57 1.01 -24.60 -27.49
C GLY A 57 -0.48 -24.40 -27.78
N THR A 58 -1.35 -24.61 -26.78
CA THR A 58 -2.81 -24.55 -26.94
C THR A 58 -3.34 -23.13 -26.79
N GLN A 59 -4.59 -22.87 -27.20
CA GLN A 59 -5.26 -21.57 -27.03
C GLN A 59 -5.26 -21.05 -25.58
N ALA A 60 -5.12 -21.94 -24.59
CA ALA A 60 -5.00 -21.56 -23.19
C ALA A 60 -3.71 -20.78 -22.88
N MET A 61 -2.60 -21.07 -23.57
CA MET A 61 -1.36 -20.29 -23.44
C MET A 61 -1.43 -18.94 -24.16
N GLU A 62 -2.24 -18.84 -25.22
CA GLU A 62 -2.47 -17.58 -25.94
C GLU A 62 -3.33 -16.63 -25.09
N PHE A 63 -4.43 -17.12 -24.53
CA PHE A 63 -5.25 -16.37 -23.56
C PHE A 63 -4.44 -15.91 -22.34
N LEU A 64 -3.56 -16.77 -21.80
CA LEU A 64 -2.69 -16.38 -20.67
C LEU A 64 -1.71 -15.27 -21.04
N ARG A 65 -1.19 -15.25 -22.28
CA ARG A 65 -0.34 -14.16 -22.77
C ARG A 65 -1.10 -12.85 -22.89
N GLU A 66 -2.29 -12.88 -23.49
CA GLU A 66 -3.14 -11.70 -23.65
C GLU A 66 -3.53 -11.07 -22.30
N GLN A 67 -3.82 -11.89 -21.30
CA GLN A 67 -4.13 -11.40 -19.95
C GLN A 67 -2.92 -10.77 -19.24
N ILE A 68 -1.71 -11.31 -19.45
CA ILE A 68 -0.48 -10.74 -18.89
C ILE A 68 -0.13 -9.42 -19.57
N ASP A 69 -0.26 -9.33 -20.88
CA ASP A 69 -0.01 -8.09 -21.63
C ASP A 69 -1.01 -7.00 -21.26
N THR A 70 -2.30 -7.34 -21.13
CA THR A 70 -3.35 -6.40 -20.69
C THR A 70 -3.09 -5.88 -19.27
N ALA A 71 -2.66 -6.76 -18.35
CA ALA A 71 -2.33 -6.37 -16.97
C ALA A 71 -1.06 -5.50 -16.86
N LEU A 72 -0.16 -5.54 -17.84
CA LEU A 72 1.00 -4.65 -17.93
C LEU A 72 0.64 -3.28 -18.52
N GLU A 73 -0.43 -3.20 -19.31
CA GLU A 73 -0.96 -1.97 -19.91
C GLU A 73 -1.90 -1.22 -18.94
N GLU A 74 -2.69 -1.93 -18.14
CA GLU A 74 -3.52 -1.35 -17.08
C GLU A 74 -2.73 -1.14 -15.79
N ASP A 75 -1.91 -0.09 -15.74
CA ASP A 75 -1.39 0.46 -14.48
C ASP A 75 -2.26 1.65 -14.03
N PRO A 76 -3.30 1.45 -13.20
CA PRO A 76 -3.99 2.54 -12.54
C PRO A 76 -3.15 3.06 -11.36
N ALA A 77 -1.94 3.56 -11.62
CA ALA A 77 -1.04 4.11 -10.60
C ALA A 77 -1.55 5.40 -9.91
N VAL A 78 -2.83 5.74 -9.95
CA VAL A 78 -3.36 7.02 -9.42
C VAL A 78 -4.69 6.93 -8.65
N ALA A 79 -5.16 5.75 -8.24
CA ALA A 79 -6.31 5.66 -7.35
C ALA A 79 -5.87 5.25 -5.94
N SER A 80 -6.05 6.17 -4.97
CA SER A 80 -5.96 5.96 -3.52
C SER A 80 -4.60 6.22 -2.86
N ALA A 81 -4.18 7.49 -2.83
CA ALA A 81 -3.34 8.01 -1.75
C ALA A 81 -3.68 9.46 -1.33
N ASP A 82 -4.88 9.97 -1.63
CA ASP A 82 -5.28 11.35 -1.26
C ASP A 82 -6.71 11.41 -0.70
N ASP A 83 -7.04 10.52 0.24
CA ASP A 83 -8.26 10.66 1.04
C ASP A 83 -7.99 10.04 2.40
N ARG A 84 -7.91 10.88 3.46
CA ARG A 84 -8.09 10.60 4.91
C ARG A 84 -7.04 11.16 5.89
N HIS A 85 -6.44 12.33 5.69
CA HIS A 85 -5.69 12.96 6.81
C HIS A 85 -5.97 14.46 7.10
N ASP A 86 -7.01 15.07 6.51
CA ASP A 86 -7.40 16.44 6.85
C ASP A 86 -8.91 16.59 7.09
N ALA A 87 -9.41 15.98 8.17
CA ALA A 87 -10.77 16.27 8.67
C ALA A 87 -10.95 16.03 10.18
N GLU A 88 -9.94 16.30 11.01
CA GLU A 88 -10.13 16.26 12.48
C GLU A 88 -9.53 17.47 13.22
N ALA A 89 -9.67 18.67 12.63
CA ALA A 89 -9.44 19.91 13.35
C ALA A 89 -10.53 20.93 12.95
N GLY A 90 -11.59 21.06 13.77
CA GLY A 90 -12.39 22.29 13.72
C GLY A 90 -13.90 22.19 13.85
N ARG A 91 -14.50 21.10 14.34
CA ARG A 91 -15.95 21.11 14.62
C ARG A 91 -16.32 20.34 15.89
N ARG A 92 -16.25 21.02 17.03
CA ARG A 92 -17.24 21.00 18.15
C ARG A 92 -16.65 21.69 19.38
N GLY A 93 -16.60 23.02 19.31
CA GLY A 93 -16.33 23.90 20.46
C GLY A 93 -17.40 24.98 20.55
N ARG A 94 -18.68 24.59 20.63
CA ARG A 94 -19.76 25.53 20.94
C ARG A 94 -20.83 24.88 21.83
N ARG A 95 -20.69 25.17 23.12
CA ARG A 95 -21.67 25.17 24.23
C ARG A 95 -22.11 23.82 24.79
N SER A 96 -21.80 23.56 26.06
CA SER A 96 -22.76 23.38 27.18
C SER A 96 -22.03 23.14 28.52
N HIS A 97 -22.56 23.75 29.61
CA HIS A 97 -22.20 23.61 31.04
C HIS A 97 -20.83 24.16 31.46
N ASP A 98 -20.67 25.22 32.26
CA ASP A 98 -21.34 25.63 33.52
C ASP A 98 -21.25 24.52 34.59
N ASP A 99 -20.15 24.53 35.35
CA ASP A 99 -20.00 24.13 36.76
C ASP A 99 -18.51 24.30 37.12
N GLU A 100 -18.11 25.56 37.32
CA GLU A 100 -16.99 25.92 38.19
C GLU A 100 -17.59 26.20 39.58
N ASP A 101 -16.92 25.75 40.65
CA ASP A 101 -17.27 25.80 42.08
C ASP A 101 -18.18 24.64 42.54
N ASP A 102 -17.70 23.61 43.26
CA ASP A 102 -17.45 23.72 44.70
C ASP A 102 -16.77 22.42 45.21
N PHE A 103 -15.45 22.34 45.11
CA PHE A 103 -14.65 21.34 45.82
C PHE A 103 -14.25 21.95 47.18
N GLY A 104 -15.19 21.98 48.13
CA GLY A 104 -15.06 22.80 49.34
C GLY A 104 -15.83 22.32 50.57
N GLY A 105 -15.89 21.02 50.86
CA GLY A 105 -16.21 20.60 52.24
C GLY A 105 -15.07 21.04 53.19
N PRO A 106 -15.34 21.49 54.43
CA PRO A 106 -15.75 20.51 55.44
C PRO A 106 -16.59 21.02 56.65
N ILE A 107 -16.94 20.02 57.47
CA ILE A 107 -17.21 19.97 58.93
C ILE A 107 -18.54 20.43 59.56
N LEU A 108 -19.08 19.45 60.31
CA LEU A 108 -20.03 19.51 61.43
C LEU A 108 -19.88 20.72 62.37
N GLY A 109 -21.04 21.20 62.81
CA GLY A 109 -21.31 21.56 64.20
C GLY A 109 -21.29 23.05 64.52
N ARG A 110 -22.40 23.56 65.07
CA ARG A 110 -22.51 23.91 66.50
C ARG A 110 -23.66 24.90 66.78
N ASP A 111 -24.45 24.51 67.78
CA ASP A 111 -25.44 25.25 68.60
C ASP A 111 -26.66 25.89 67.91
#